data_AF-A0A7J6SLT5-F1
#
_entry.id   AF-A0A7J6SLT5-F1
#
_cell.length_a   1.000
_cell.length_b   1.000
_cell.length_c   1.000
_cell.angle_alpha   90.00
_cell.angle_beta   90.00
_cell.angle_gamma   90.00
#
_symmetry.space_group_name_H-M   'P 1'
#
loop_
_entity.id
_entity.type
_entity.pdbx_description
1 polymer ?
#
loop_
_entity_poly.entity_id
_entity_poly.type
_entity_poly.pdbx_seq_one_letter_code
_entity_poly.pdbx_strand_id
1 'polypeptide(L)'
;MGGCREEITRIISKEPPQATAGPELGAGPRAVSASTTPLPSADGEVVAVVTPEASRPDAAAATSAAAAAAEQMRRSSQIMQMAPQLTQQQQYANAATANQANAAYEASVAMWQQQQQQQQQLQRQHSMQQQQQQQQQQQQQQYQQYYYQQQQQMAANAHMQQQAQHQAAAAQQQHAAAAAAAAAQQNAMFQQQQQQQQQQQQHAGLIWYYIDDVGNIQGPFTKAELAGWYCNRWLSEQLMVCKSLSWPNPQTSHFAPLRDYLHEILN
;
A
#
# COMPACT_ATOMS: atom_id res chain seq x y z
N MET A 1 -71.94 4.03 -9.34
CA MET A 1 -71.26 3.36 -10.48
C MET A 1 -69.89 3.99 -10.65
N GLY A 2 -68.85 3.17 -10.75
CA GLY A 2 -67.59 3.50 -11.43
C GLY A 2 -66.46 4.15 -10.61
N GLY A 3 -65.34 3.42 -10.44
CA GLY A 3 -64.06 3.90 -9.89
C GLY A 3 -63.52 2.94 -8.81
N CYS A 4 -63.11 1.70 -9.12
CA CYS A 4 -61.82 1.33 -9.75
C CYS A 4 -60.67 2.14 -9.08
N ARG A 5 -59.95 1.71 -8.03
CA ARG A 5 -59.44 0.40 -7.59
C ARG A 5 -58.34 -0.21 -8.49
N GLU A 6 -57.38 0.62 -8.85
CA GLU A 6 -56.03 0.26 -9.29
C GLU A 6 -55.12 1.24 -8.53
N GLU A 7 -54.22 0.82 -7.63
CA GLU A 7 -52.82 0.58 -7.98
C GLU A 7 -52.12 -0.08 -6.76
N ILE A 8 -52.30 -1.40 -6.59
CA ILE A 8 -51.56 -2.23 -5.62
C ILE A 8 -50.84 -3.32 -6.43
N THR A 9 -49.82 -2.92 -7.20
CA THR A 9 -48.86 -3.88 -7.79
C THR A 9 -47.52 -3.20 -8.08
N ARG A 10 -46.74 -2.88 -7.06
CA ARG A 10 -45.29 -2.60 -7.19
C ARG A 10 -44.51 -3.13 -5.99
N ILE A 11 -44.62 -4.42 -5.75
CA ILE A 11 -43.64 -5.17 -4.96
C ILE A 11 -43.41 -6.47 -5.73
N ILE A 12 -42.14 -6.89 -5.83
CA ILE A 12 -41.62 -8.10 -6.52
C ILE A 12 -41.10 -7.82 -7.95
N SER A 13 -40.02 -7.04 -8.03
CA SER A 13 -38.94 -7.31 -8.99
C SER A 13 -37.67 -7.48 -8.17
N LYS A 14 -37.44 -8.70 -7.68
CA LYS A 14 -36.21 -9.12 -7.03
C LYS A 14 -35.52 -10.07 -8.01
N GLU A 15 -34.73 -9.51 -8.91
CA GLU A 15 -33.87 -10.28 -9.80
C GLU A 15 -32.74 -10.97 -9.00
N PRO A 16 -32.36 -12.20 -9.38
CA PRO A 16 -31.27 -12.93 -8.75
C PRO A 16 -29.92 -12.50 -9.34
N PRO A 17 -28.86 -12.27 -8.53
CA PRO A 17 -27.53 -12.17 -9.09
C PRO A 17 -27.07 -13.55 -9.57
N GLN A 18 -26.81 -13.60 -10.88
CA GLN A 18 -26.29 -14.77 -11.57
C GLN A 18 -24.95 -15.23 -11.04
N ALA A 19 -24.77 -16.54 -11.13
CA ALA A 19 -23.53 -17.26 -10.96
C ALA A 19 -22.41 -16.64 -11.81
N THR A 20 -21.28 -16.32 -11.17
CA THR A 20 -20.00 -16.18 -11.86
C THR A 20 -19.14 -17.37 -11.48
N ALA A 21 -18.86 -18.19 -12.49
CA ALA A 21 -18.01 -19.35 -12.41
C ALA A 21 -16.52 -18.96 -12.50
N GLY A 22 -15.69 -19.70 -11.75
CA GLY A 22 -14.28 -19.99 -12.05
C GLY A 22 -13.22 -19.27 -11.20
N PRO A 23 -11.96 -19.74 -11.17
CA PRO A 23 -11.43 -21.07 -11.48
C PRO A 23 -10.72 -21.71 -10.25
N GLU A 24 -10.82 -23.04 -10.10
CA GLU A 24 -9.69 -23.98 -10.28
C GLU A 24 -8.45 -23.68 -9.41
N LEU A 25 -8.46 -24.20 -8.18
CA LEU A 25 -7.24 -24.35 -7.37
C LEU A 25 -6.43 -25.53 -7.91
N GLY A 26 -5.62 -25.25 -8.93
CA GLY A 26 -4.61 -26.15 -9.47
C GLY A 26 -3.52 -26.44 -8.45
N ALA A 27 -3.21 -27.73 -8.32
CA ALA A 27 -2.09 -28.25 -7.56
C ALA A 27 -0.74 -27.71 -8.08
N GLY A 28 0.20 -27.50 -7.15
CA GLY A 28 1.58 -27.13 -7.47
C GLY A 28 2.54 -27.58 -6.35
N PRO A 29 3.51 -28.46 -6.62
CA PRO A 29 4.24 -29.21 -5.59
C PRO A 29 5.64 -28.65 -5.26
N ARG A 30 6.21 -29.21 -4.18
CA ARG A 30 7.65 -29.45 -3.94
C ARG A 30 8.60 -28.25 -3.99
N ALA A 31 9.10 -27.86 -2.82
CA ALA A 31 10.48 -27.41 -2.67
C ALA A 31 11.30 -28.56 -2.03
N VAL A 32 11.94 -29.35 -2.89
CA VAL A 32 13.14 -30.13 -2.53
C VAL A 32 14.32 -29.41 -3.17
N SER A 33 15.37 -29.20 -2.39
CA SER A 33 16.76 -29.56 -2.72
C SER A 33 17.76 -28.63 -2.06
N ALA A 34 18.66 -29.29 -1.35
CA ALA A 34 19.93 -28.80 -0.86
C ALA A 34 20.81 -28.25 -1.99
N SER A 35 21.72 -27.34 -1.65
CA SER A 35 22.95 -27.18 -2.41
C SER A 35 24.13 -27.04 -1.47
N THR A 36 24.81 -28.17 -1.33
CA THR A 36 26.14 -28.36 -0.80
C THR A 36 27.13 -27.46 -1.52
N THR A 37 27.88 -26.67 -0.76
CA THR A 37 29.11 -26.01 -1.24
C THR A 37 30.30 -26.85 -0.80
N PRO A 38 31.12 -27.40 -1.72
CA PRO A 38 32.45 -27.86 -1.37
C PRO A 38 33.48 -26.76 -1.64
N LEU A 39 34.28 -26.45 -0.61
CA LEU A 39 35.58 -25.79 -0.74
C LEU A 39 36.59 -26.74 -1.40
N PRO A 40 37.47 -26.25 -2.28
CA PRO A 40 38.75 -26.88 -2.55
C PRO A 40 39.91 -25.97 -2.09
N SER A 41 40.72 -26.47 -1.18
CA SER A 41 42.07 -25.98 -0.79
C SER A 41 42.64 -27.04 0.13
N ALA A 42 43.91 -27.44 0.11
CA ALA A 42 45.07 -27.19 -0.73
C ALA A 42 46.05 -28.32 -0.34
N ASP A 43 47.34 -28.15 -0.65
CA ASP A 43 48.46 -29.05 -0.37
C ASP A 43 48.56 -30.23 -1.36
N GLY A 44 49.66 -30.41 -2.09
CA GLY A 44 51.01 -29.91 -1.84
C GLY A 44 51.97 -31.06 -2.12
N GLU A 45 52.04 -31.48 -3.39
CA GLU A 45 52.87 -32.61 -3.80
C GLU A 45 54.31 -32.12 -4.04
N VAL A 46 55.17 -32.34 -3.05
CA VAL A 46 56.62 -32.21 -3.15
C VAL A 46 57.17 -33.46 -3.84
N VAL A 47 57.51 -33.34 -5.13
CA VAL A 47 58.22 -34.39 -5.88
C VAL A 47 59.72 -34.25 -5.63
N ALA A 48 60.30 -35.30 -5.05
CA ALA A 48 61.71 -35.44 -4.76
C ALA A 48 62.54 -35.52 -6.05
N VAL A 49 63.61 -34.72 -6.11
CA VAL A 49 64.63 -34.73 -7.15
C VAL A 49 65.51 -35.97 -7.02
N VAL A 50 65.56 -36.76 -8.09
CA VAL A 50 66.45 -37.90 -8.30
C VAL A 50 67.81 -37.41 -8.82
N THR A 51 68.88 -37.71 -8.10
CA THR A 51 70.28 -37.62 -8.56
C THR A 51 70.75 -38.98 -9.09
N PRO A 52 71.41 -39.05 -10.28
CA PRO A 52 72.33 -40.13 -10.61
C PRO A 52 73.79 -39.63 -10.46
N GLU A 53 74.66 -40.29 -9.70
CA GLU A 53 75.39 -41.53 -10.06
C GLU A 53 76.34 -41.34 -11.25
N ALA A 54 77.65 -41.29 -10.98
CA ALA A 54 78.68 -41.78 -11.89
C ALA A 54 80.01 -41.97 -11.15
N SER A 55 80.39 -43.24 -11.00
CA SER A 55 81.66 -43.73 -10.48
C SER A 55 82.80 -43.62 -11.51
N ARG A 56 84.03 -43.52 -10.97
CA ARG A 56 85.38 -43.87 -11.51
C ARG A 56 85.40 -45.16 -12.37
N PRO A 57 86.45 -45.47 -13.18
CA PRO A 57 87.91 -45.33 -12.91
C PRO A 57 88.67 -44.79 -14.17
N ASP A 58 89.99 -44.78 -14.37
CA ASP A 58 91.12 -45.61 -13.94
C ASP A 58 92.46 -44.90 -14.28
N ALA A 59 93.54 -45.32 -13.64
CA ALA A 59 94.89 -44.82 -13.82
C ALA A 59 95.80 -45.93 -14.35
N ALA A 60 96.56 -45.68 -15.43
CA ALA A 60 97.93 -46.15 -15.66
C ALA A 60 98.31 -46.03 -17.14
N ALA A 61 99.46 -45.43 -17.42
CA ALA A 61 100.57 -46.07 -18.13
C ALA A 61 101.58 -45.00 -18.60
N ALA A 62 102.75 -45.02 -17.97
CA ALA A 62 103.96 -44.37 -18.43
C ALA A 62 104.73 -45.33 -19.34
N THR A 63 105.27 -44.84 -20.47
CA THR A 63 106.65 -45.03 -21.00
C THR A 63 106.73 -44.84 -22.52
N SER A 64 107.54 -43.88 -22.97
CA SER A 64 108.48 -43.99 -24.12
C SER A 64 109.00 -42.60 -24.56
N ALA A 65 110.04 -42.11 -23.89
CA ALA A 65 110.56 -40.75 -24.06
C ALA A 65 111.60 -40.57 -25.19
N ALA A 66 111.93 -41.59 -25.98
CA ALA A 66 113.00 -41.50 -26.99
C ALA A 66 112.51 -41.41 -28.45
N ALA A 67 111.24 -41.71 -28.75
CA ALA A 67 110.61 -41.48 -30.06
C ALA A 67 110.00 -40.07 -30.19
N ALA A 68 109.84 -39.34 -29.07
CA ALA A 68 109.10 -38.09 -28.98
C ALA A 68 109.74 -36.91 -29.75
N ALA A 69 111.07 -36.87 -29.91
CA ALA A 69 111.75 -35.72 -30.52
C ALA A 69 111.64 -35.68 -32.06
N ALA A 70 111.64 -36.83 -32.74
CA ALA A 70 111.40 -36.90 -34.19
C ALA A 70 109.90 -36.77 -34.53
N GLU A 71 109.02 -37.31 -33.67
CA GLU A 71 107.57 -37.14 -33.77
C GLU A 71 107.15 -35.69 -33.54
N GLN A 72 107.84 -34.95 -32.66
CA GLN A 72 107.55 -33.55 -32.37
C GLN A 72 107.88 -32.63 -33.55
N MET A 73 108.92 -32.90 -34.34
CA MET A 73 109.21 -32.18 -35.59
C MET A 73 108.24 -32.53 -36.73
N ARG A 74 107.79 -33.79 -36.83
CA ARG A 74 106.71 -34.17 -37.76
C ARG A 74 105.36 -33.57 -37.37
N ARG A 75 105.01 -33.61 -36.08
CA ARG A 75 103.80 -32.98 -35.53
C ARG A 75 103.81 -31.47 -35.70
N SER A 76 104.93 -30.78 -35.51
CA SER A 76 104.97 -29.32 -35.70
C SER A 76 104.84 -28.92 -37.17
N SER A 77 105.38 -29.69 -38.12
CA SER A 77 105.11 -29.50 -39.56
C SER A 77 103.66 -29.82 -39.94
N GLN A 78 103.08 -30.87 -39.36
CA GLN A 78 101.67 -31.23 -39.57
C GLN A 78 100.71 -30.22 -38.91
N ILE A 79 101.07 -29.66 -37.76
CA ILE A 79 100.33 -28.59 -37.08
C ILE A 79 100.38 -27.30 -37.89
N MET A 80 101.51 -26.95 -38.53
CA MET A 80 101.57 -25.79 -39.42
C MET A 80 100.76 -25.98 -40.71
N GLN A 81 100.64 -27.20 -41.24
CA GLN A 81 99.79 -27.48 -42.40
C GLN A 81 98.29 -27.58 -42.05
N MET A 82 97.95 -27.96 -40.81
CA MET A 82 96.55 -28.01 -40.34
C MET A 82 96.09 -26.73 -39.62
N ALA A 83 97.00 -25.81 -39.29
CA ALA A 83 96.70 -24.51 -38.67
C ALA A 83 95.58 -23.73 -39.39
N PRO A 84 95.59 -23.57 -40.73
CA PRO A 84 94.49 -22.87 -41.42
C PRO A 84 93.14 -23.58 -41.27
N GLN A 85 93.13 -24.93 -41.25
CA GLN A 85 91.92 -25.73 -41.02
C GLN A 85 91.39 -25.58 -39.60
N LEU A 86 92.28 -25.56 -38.61
CA LEU A 86 91.93 -25.34 -37.19
C LEU A 86 91.38 -23.94 -36.95
N THR A 87 91.96 -22.89 -37.55
CA THR A 87 91.40 -21.54 -37.47
C THR A 87 90.04 -21.43 -38.15
N GLN A 88 89.83 -22.13 -39.26
CA GLN A 88 88.54 -22.15 -39.93
C GLN A 88 87.48 -22.88 -39.08
N GLN A 89 87.84 -24.03 -38.49
CA GLN A 89 86.97 -24.76 -37.57
C GLN A 89 86.62 -23.92 -36.33
N GLN A 90 87.58 -23.15 -35.81
CA GLN A 90 87.36 -22.29 -34.65
C GLN A 90 86.48 -21.06 -34.99
N GLN A 91 86.57 -20.53 -36.22
CA GLN A 91 85.63 -19.51 -36.71
C GLN A 91 84.20 -20.02 -36.84
N TYR A 92 83.99 -21.25 -37.33
CA TYR A 92 82.65 -21.86 -37.37
C TYR A 92 82.10 -22.15 -35.97
N ALA A 93 82.94 -22.59 -35.04
CA ALA A 93 82.55 -22.78 -33.65
C ALA A 93 82.10 -21.46 -33.01
N ASN A 94 82.88 -20.39 -33.17
CA ASN A 94 82.54 -19.07 -32.65
C ASN A 94 81.27 -18.49 -33.30
N ALA A 95 81.07 -18.69 -34.60
CA ALA A 95 79.84 -18.28 -35.30
C ALA A 95 78.61 -19.06 -34.82
N ALA A 96 78.76 -20.36 -34.55
CA ALA A 96 77.69 -21.19 -34.00
C ALA A 96 77.31 -20.75 -32.57
N THR A 97 78.29 -20.41 -31.73
CA THR A 97 78.04 -19.89 -30.38
C THR A 97 77.39 -18.51 -30.41
N ALA A 98 77.79 -17.63 -31.33
CA ALA A 98 77.16 -16.32 -31.51
C ALA A 98 75.69 -16.45 -31.97
N ASN A 99 75.39 -17.40 -32.85
CA ASN A 99 74.02 -17.69 -33.28
C ASN A 99 73.17 -18.26 -32.12
N GLN A 100 73.73 -19.11 -31.26
CA GLN A 100 73.02 -19.57 -30.07
C GLN A 100 72.74 -18.44 -29.07
N ALA A 101 73.68 -17.53 -28.86
CA ALA A 101 73.49 -16.39 -27.98
C ALA A 101 72.39 -15.44 -28.48
N ASN A 102 72.36 -15.18 -29.80
CA ASN A 102 71.29 -14.38 -30.42
C ASN A 102 69.93 -15.07 -30.32
N ALA A 103 69.86 -16.37 -30.59
CA ALA A 103 68.61 -17.13 -30.46
C ALA A 103 68.08 -17.15 -29.01
N ALA A 104 68.96 -17.26 -28.02
CA ALA A 104 68.58 -17.20 -26.61
C ALA A 104 68.05 -15.81 -26.22
N TYR A 105 68.67 -14.74 -26.73
CA TYR A 105 68.19 -13.37 -26.51
C TYR A 105 66.82 -13.15 -27.15
N GLU A 106 66.62 -13.55 -28.41
CA GLU A 106 65.33 -13.44 -29.10
C GLU A 106 64.22 -14.23 -28.38
N ALA A 107 64.53 -15.43 -27.90
CA ALA A 107 63.60 -16.22 -27.10
C ALA A 107 63.20 -15.52 -25.80
N SER A 108 64.15 -14.85 -25.13
CA SER A 108 63.88 -14.08 -23.91
C SER A 108 62.97 -12.86 -24.18
N VAL A 109 63.20 -12.16 -25.29
CA VAL A 109 62.38 -11.01 -25.71
C VAL A 109 60.97 -11.47 -26.10
N ALA A 110 60.86 -12.57 -26.85
CA ALA A 110 59.57 -13.14 -27.22
C ALA A 110 58.78 -13.60 -25.98
N MET A 111 59.42 -14.25 -25.01
CA MET A 111 58.80 -14.67 -23.76
C MET A 111 58.34 -13.45 -22.94
N TRP A 112 59.18 -12.43 -22.81
CA TRP A 112 58.82 -11.19 -22.11
C TRP A 112 57.64 -10.49 -22.79
N GLN A 113 57.64 -10.43 -24.12
CA GLN A 113 56.54 -9.85 -24.89
C GLN A 113 55.24 -10.65 -24.74
N GLN A 114 55.34 -11.98 -24.69
CA GLN A 114 54.22 -12.86 -24.40
C GLN A 114 53.68 -12.63 -22.98
N GLN A 115 54.55 -12.49 -21.98
CA GLN A 115 54.16 -12.18 -20.61
C GLN A 115 53.43 -10.83 -20.52
N GLN A 116 53.89 -9.82 -21.26
CA GLN A 116 53.25 -8.52 -21.28
C GLN A 116 51.85 -8.58 -21.93
N GLN A 117 51.70 -9.32 -23.03
CA GLN A 117 50.39 -9.57 -23.64
C GLN A 117 49.45 -10.29 -22.67
N GLN A 118 49.94 -11.28 -21.93
CA GLN A 118 49.15 -12.00 -20.94
C GLN A 118 48.66 -11.07 -19.82
N GLN A 119 49.52 -10.19 -19.30
CA GLN A 119 49.08 -9.18 -18.32
C GLN A 119 48.02 -8.25 -18.89
N GLN A 120 48.17 -7.81 -20.14
CA GLN A 120 47.20 -6.92 -20.79
C GLN A 120 45.84 -7.61 -21.02
N GLN A 121 45.83 -8.92 -21.30
CA GLN A 121 44.62 -9.72 -21.38
C GLN A 121 43.93 -9.84 -20.01
N LEU A 122 44.69 -10.09 -18.93
CA LEU A 122 44.16 -10.13 -17.57
C LEU A 122 43.55 -8.79 -17.14
N GLN A 123 44.22 -7.68 -17.45
CA GLN A 123 43.69 -6.34 -17.18
C GLN A 123 42.36 -6.09 -17.90
N ARG A 124 42.24 -6.49 -19.18
CA ARG A 124 40.97 -6.40 -19.92
C ARG A 124 39.88 -7.27 -19.30
N GLN A 125 40.21 -8.49 -18.88
CA GLN A 125 39.25 -9.36 -18.22
C GLN A 125 38.74 -8.75 -16.91
N HIS A 126 39.67 -8.23 -16.09
CA HIS A 126 39.32 -7.61 -14.81
C HIS A 126 38.48 -6.35 -15.01
N SER A 127 38.84 -5.50 -15.98
CA SER A 127 38.08 -4.30 -16.31
C SER A 127 36.66 -4.64 -16.77
N MET A 128 36.50 -5.67 -17.61
CA MET A 128 35.17 -6.11 -18.05
C MET A 128 34.34 -6.62 -16.88
N GLN A 129 34.93 -7.43 -16.00
CA GLN A 129 34.25 -7.96 -14.82
C GLN A 129 33.81 -6.83 -13.87
N GLN A 130 34.67 -5.83 -13.66
CA GLN A 130 34.35 -4.66 -12.84
C GLN A 130 33.22 -3.82 -13.45
N GLN A 131 33.24 -3.62 -14.77
CA GLN A 131 32.18 -2.90 -15.47
C GLN A 131 30.83 -3.63 -15.36
N GLN A 132 30.82 -4.95 -15.49
CA GLN A 132 29.61 -5.76 -15.32
C GLN A 132 29.06 -5.66 -13.90
N GLN A 133 29.93 -5.69 -12.89
CA GLN A 133 29.51 -5.53 -11.50
C GLN A 133 28.90 -4.14 -11.24
N GLN A 134 29.48 -3.08 -11.80
CA GLN A 134 28.94 -1.72 -11.70
C GLN A 134 27.54 -1.61 -12.35
N GLN A 135 27.36 -2.24 -13.51
CA GLN A 135 26.08 -2.23 -14.21
C GLN A 135 24.99 -2.97 -13.41
N GLN A 136 25.35 -4.09 -12.79
CA GLN A 136 24.44 -4.85 -11.94
C GLN A 136 24.03 -4.05 -10.69
N GLN A 137 24.96 -3.30 -10.11
CA GLN A 137 24.69 -2.43 -8.96
C GLN A 137 23.77 -1.26 -9.32
N GLN A 138 23.96 -0.63 -10.49
CA GLN A 138 23.02 0.38 -10.99
C GLN A 138 21.61 -0.18 -11.19
N GLN A 139 21.51 -1.39 -11.73
CA GLN A 139 20.21 -2.02 -11.97
C GLN A 139 19.47 -2.29 -10.65
N GLN A 140 20.19 -2.74 -9.61
CA GLN A 140 19.59 -2.88 -8.27
C GLN A 140 19.12 -1.53 -7.70
N GLN A 141 19.89 -0.45 -7.87
CA GLN A 141 19.47 0.86 -7.38
C GLN A 141 18.20 1.36 -8.10
N GLN A 142 18.11 1.18 -9.41
CA GLN A 142 16.88 1.52 -10.15
C GLN A 142 15.69 0.70 -9.65
N TYR A 143 15.89 -0.58 -9.37
CA TYR A 143 14.83 -1.44 -8.85
C TYR A 143 14.34 -0.99 -7.47
N GLN A 144 15.27 -0.59 -6.58
CA GLN A 144 14.90 -0.04 -5.27
C GLN A 144 14.12 1.27 -5.39
N GLN A 145 14.54 2.18 -6.28
CA GLN A 145 13.81 3.43 -6.51
C GLN A 145 12.39 3.18 -7.05
N TYR A 146 12.25 2.24 -7.97
CA TYR A 146 10.94 1.84 -8.50
C TYR A 146 10.01 1.32 -7.39
N TYR A 147 10.51 0.44 -6.52
CA TYR A 147 9.73 -0.08 -5.40
C TYR A 147 9.29 1.01 -4.42
N TYR A 148 10.19 1.93 -4.11
CA TYR A 148 9.89 3.06 -3.22
C TYR A 148 8.83 3.98 -3.81
N GLN A 149 8.91 4.26 -5.12
CA GLN A 149 7.92 5.08 -5.82
C GLN A 149 6.54 4.39 -5.87
N GLN A 150 6.51 3.08 -6.11
CA GLN A 150 5.27 2.30 -6.07
C GLN A 150 4.64 2.33 -4.66
N GLN A 151 5.45 2.20 -3.61
CA GLN A 151 4.98 2.29 -2.23
C GLN A 151 4.38 3.67 -1.91
N GLN A 152 5.02 4.76 -2.37
CA GLN A 152 4.47 6.11 -2.20
C GLN A 152 3.12 6.28 -2.91
N GLN A 153 2.94 5.74 -4.12
CA GLN A 153 1.65 5.80 -4.82
C GLN A 153 0.55 5.06 -4.04
N MET A 154 0.84 3.89 -3.48
CA MET A 154 -0.14 3.16 -2.67
C MET A 154 -0.52 3.95 -1.41
N ALA A 155 0.46 4.56 -0.73
CA ALA A 155 0.20 5.40 0.43
C ALA A 155 -0.64 6.64 0.07
N ALA A 156 -0.35 7.30 -1.05
CA ALA A 156 -1.10 8.44 -1.55
C ALA A 156 -2.56 8.06 -1.88
N ASN A 157 -2.77 6.93 -2.55
CA ASN A 157 -4.11 6.43 -2.86
C ASN A 157 -4.90 6.06 -1.59
N ALA A 158 -4.25 5.41 -0.61
CA ALA A 158 -4.88 5.09 0.66
C ALA A 158 -5.30 6.36 1.43
N HIS A 159 -4.44 7.40 1.42
CA HIS A 159 -4.75 8.68 2.05
C HIS A 159 -5.93 9.38 1.35
N MET A 160 -5.94 9.40 0.01
CA MET A 160 -7.04 9.96 -0.76
C MET A 160 -8.36 9.25 -0.47
N GLN A 161 -8.34 7.90 -0.37
CA GLN A 161 -9.53 7.12 -0.06
C GLN A 161 -10.07 7.41 1.35
N GLN A 162 -9.19 7.55 2.35
CA GLN A 162 -9.59 7.99 3.69
C GLN A 162 -10.21 9.38 3.65
N GLN A 163 -9.61 10.33 2.94
CA GLN A 163 -10.15 11.70 2.87
C GLN A 163 -11.55 11.74 2.24
N ALA A 164 -11.78 10.94 1.19
CA ALA A 164 -13.10 10.81 0.58
C ALA A 164 -14.14 10.22 1.55
N GLN A 165 -13.76 9.21 2.36
CA GLN A 165 -14.65 8.67 3.39
C GLN A 165 -15.01 9.69 4.47
N HIS A 166 -14.05 10.52 4.91
CA HIS A 166 -14.33 11.57 5.89
C HIS A 166 -15.27 12.65 5.32
N GLN A 167 -15.10 13.04 4.06
CA GLN A 167 -16.03 13.98 3.40
C GLN A 167 -17.43 13.39 3.24
N ALA A 168 -17.54 12.12 2.85
CA ALA A 168 -18.83 11.44 2.73
C ALA A 168 -19.56 11.35 4.07
N ALA A 169 -18.85 11.01 5.15
CA ALA A 169 -19.42 10.94 6.49
C ALA A 169 -19.91 12.32 6.99
N ALA A 170 -19.13 13.38 6.73
CA ALA A 170 -19.52 14.75 7.08
C ALA A 170 -20.78 15.21 6.32
N ALA A 171 -20.86 14.92 5.02
CA ALA A 171 -22.05 15.22 4.21
C ALA A 171 -23.29 14.48 4.75
N GLN A 172 -23.13 13.21 5.13
CA GLN A 172 -24.22 12.40 5.67
C GLN A 172 -24.74 12.95 7.00
N GLN A 173 -23.86 13.45 7.88
CA GLN A 173 -24.27 14.14 9.11
C GLN A 173 -25.03 15.44 8.82
N GLN A 174 -24.60 16.23 7.82
CA GLN A 174 -25.31 17.46 7.44
C GLN A 174 -26.72 17.16 6.92
N HIS A 175 -26.88 16.11 6.09
CA HIS A 175 -28.20 15.68 5.61
C HIS A 175 -29.09 15.16 6.73
N ALA A 176 -28.54 14.39 7.68
CA ALA A 176 -29.29 13.90 8.84
C ALA A 176 -29.76 15.07 9.74
N ALA A 177 -28.90 16.06 9.97
CA ALA A 177 -29.25 17.25 10.76
C ALA A 177 -30.34 18.08 10.06
N ALA A 178 -30.26 18.28 8.75
CA ALA A 178 -31.27 18.99 7.98
C ALA A 178 -32.63 18.25 7.99
N ALA A 179 -32.62 16.91 7.85
CA ALA A 179 -33.83 16.10 7.94
C ALA A 179 -34.46 16.15 9.34
N ALA A 180 -33.65 16.08 10.40
CA ALA A 180 -34.12 16.21 11.78
C ALA A 180 -34.73 17.60 12.04
N ALA A 181 -34.11 18.66 11.52
CA ALA A 181 -34.65 20.02 11.62
C ALA A 181 -35.99 20.18 10.88
N ALA A 182 -36.11 19.59 9.68
CA ALA A 182 -37.37 19.59 8.93
C ALA A 182 -38.47 18.80 9.65
N ALA A 183 -38.15 17.65 10.23
CA ALA A 183 -39.08 16.87 11.04
C ALA A 183 -39.54 17.62 12.30
N ALA A 184 -38.61 18.33 12.96
CA ALA A 184 -38.94 19.16 14.13
C ALA A 184 -39.93 20.29 13.78
N GLN A 185 -39.79 20.92 12.61
CA GLN A 185 -40.73 21.95 12.14
C GLN A 185 -42.13 21.39 11.88
N GLN A 186 -42.26 20.20 11.29
CA GLN A 186 -43.56 19.55 11.10
C GLN A 186 -44.23 19.20 12.44
N ASN A 187 -43.46 18.66 13.39
CA ASN A 187 -43.98 18.35 14.72
C ASN A 187 -44.41 19.61 15.49
N ALA A 188 -43.67 20.71 15.37
CA ALA A 188 -44.03 21.98 15.98
C ALA A 188 -45.36 22.53 15.41
N MET A 189 -45.56 22.44 14.09
CA MET A 189 -46.81 22.85 13.44
C MET A 189 -48.00 22.00 13.91
N PHE A 190 -47.83 20.68 14.00
CA PHE A 190 -48.87 19.79 14.50
C PHE A 190 -49.24 20.03 15.97
N GLN A 191 -48.25 20.25 16.84
CA GLN A 191 -48.51 20.63 18.25
C GLN A 191 -49.27 21.95 18.37
N GLN A 192 -48.95 22.95 17.54
CA GLN A 192 -49.68 24.22 17.53
C GLN A 192 -51.16 24.01 17.17
N GLN A 193 -51.45 23.17 16.17
CA GLN A 193 -52.82 22.86 15.79
C GLN A 193 -53.58 22.13 16.91
N GLN A 194 -52.92 21.19 17.61
CA GLN A 194 -53.53 20.48 18.73
C GLN A 194 -53.86 21.41 19.91
N GLN A 195 -53.00 22.38 20.23
CA GLN A 195 -53.29 23.37 21.28
C GLN A 195 -54.50 24.24 20.95
N GLN A 196 -54.66 24.65 19.69
CA GLN A 196 -55.84 25.44 19.29
C GLN A 196 -57.15 24.64 19.46
N GLN A 197 -57.15 23.34 19.18
CA GLN A 197 -58.33 22.51 19.41
C GLN A 197 -58.67 22.33 20.89
N GLN A 198 -57.66 22.21 21.77
CA GLN A 198 -57.91 22.11 23.22
C GLN A 198 -58.50 23.40 23.80
N GLN A 199 -58.08 24.57 23.34
CA GLN A 199 -58.66 25.84 23.80
C GLN A 199 -60.13 25.99 23.40
N GLN A 200 -60.52 25.51 22.20
CA GLN A 200 -61.92 25.53 21.79
C GLN A 200 -62.79 24.57 22.63
N GLN A 201 -62.27 23.43 23.06
CA GLN A 201 -62.99 22.50 23.94
C GLN A 201 -63.19 23.06 25.35
N GLN A 202 -62.26 23.87 25.86
CA GLN A 202 -62.43 24.54 27.15
C GLN A 202 -63.56 25.58 27.14
N HIS A 203 -63.86 26.17 25.98
CA HIS A 203 -64.99 27.08 25.81
C HIS A 203 -66.32 26.38 25.46
N ALA A 204 -66.26 25.21 24.83
CA ALA A 204 -67.45 24.44 24.44
C ALA A 204 -68.17 23.75 25.61
N GLY A 205 -67.56 23.70 26.81
CA GLY A 205 -68.11 23.04 27.99
C GLY A 205 -68.75 23.95 29.03
N LEU A 206 -68.74 25.28 28.85
CA LEU A 206 -69.36 26.19 29.81
C LEU A 206 -70.87 26.17 29.66
N ILE A 207 -71.50 25.58 30.66
CA ILE A 207 -72.95 25.52 30.82
C ILE A 207 -73.37 26.60 31.81
N TRP A 208 -74.44 27.30 31.50
CA TRP A 208 -74.99 28.37 32.29
C TRP A 208 -76.29 27.95 32.97
N TYR A 209 -76.48 28.42 34.20
CA TYR A 209 -77.72 28.30 34.95
C TYR A 209 -78.14 29.67 35.48
N TYR A 210 -79.43 29.88 35.68
CA TYR A 210 -79.96 31.08 36.35
C TYR A 210 -80.98 30.72 37.41
N ILE A 211 -81.21 31.64 38.35
CA ILE A 211 -82.29 31.52 39.36
C ILE A 211 -83.47 32.36 38.88
N ASP A 212 -84.64 31.74 38.71
CA ASP A 212 -85.86 32.44 38.33
C ASP A 212 -86.45 33.25 39.51
N ASP A 213 -87.55 33.97 39.25
CA ASP A 213 -88.26 34.80 40.24
C ASP A 213 -88.89 33.98 41.38
N VAL A 214 -89.10 32.69 41.17
CA VAL A 214 -89.62 31.74 42.17
C VAL A 214 -88.49 31.08 42.97
N GLY A 215 -87.23 31.31 42.59
CA GLY A 215 -86.04 30.77 43.25
C GLY A 215 -85.58 29.41 42.70
N ASN A 216 -86.13 28.92 41.60
CA ASN A 216 -85.69 27.66 40.99
C ASN A 216 -84.49 27.88 40.07
N ILE A 217 -83.59 26.89 40.04
CA ILE A 217 -82.44 26.88 39.13
C ILE A 217 -82.87 26.32 37.77
N GLN A 218 -82.72 27.12 36.72
CA GLN A 218 -83.01 26.77 35.34
C GLN A 218 -81.71 26.55 34.55
N GLY A 219 -81.66 25.51 33.72
CA GLY A 219 -80.51 25.12 32.88
C GLY A 219 -80.42 23.62 32.68
N PRO A 220 -79.44 23.08 31.93
CA PRO A 220 -78.26 23.76 31.37
C PRO A 220 -78.55 24.58 30.11
N PHE A 221 -77.96 25.78 29.99
CA PHE A 221 -78.01 26.60 28.77
C PHE A 221 -76.62 26.92 28.23
N THR A 222 -76.53 27.09 26.91
CA THR A 222 -75.30 27.58 26.27
C THR A 222 -75.17 29.09 26.46
N LYS A 223 -73.92 29.58 26.37
CA LYS A 223 -73.64 31.02 26.38
C LYS A 223 -74.43 31.78 25.30
N ALA A 224 -74.57 31.19 24.11
CA ALA A 224 -75.28 31.79 22.98
C ALA A 224 -76.78 31.99 23.27
N GLU A 225 -77.42 31.04 23.95
CA GLU A 225 -78.83 31.15 24.35
C GLU A 225 -79.03 32.28 25.37
N LEU A 226 -78.21 32.34 26.43
CA LEU A 226 -78.26 33.44 27.40
C LEU A 226 -78.00 34.81 26.74
N ALA A 227 -77.03 34.89 25.84
CA ALA A 227 -76.73 36.11 25.08
C ALA A 227 -77.95 36.55 24.26
N GLY A 228 -78.60 35.61 23.56
CA GLY A 228 -79.80 35.89 22.77
C GLY A 228 -80.97 36.40 23.62
N TRP A 229 -81.24 35.75 24.75
CA TRP A 229 -82.31 36.18 25.67
C TRP A 229 -82.04 37.55 26.28
N TYR A 230 -80.78 37.84 26.63
CA TYR A 230 -80.39 39.17 27.12
C TYR A 230 -80.55 40.25 26.05
N CYS A 231 -80.08 40.01 24.82
CA CYS A 231 -80.22 40.96 23.70
C CYS A 231 -81.70 41.28 23.39
N ASN A 232 -82.60 40.32 23.57
CA ASN A 232 -84.06 40.50 23.43
C ASN A 232 -84.73 41.16 24.66
N ARG A 233 -83.95 41.57 25.67
CA ARG A 233 -84.42 42.16 26.93
C ARG A 233 -85.37 41.25 27.74
N TRP A 234 -85.24 39.94 27.59
CA TRP A 234 -86.02 38.96 28.37
C TRP A 234 -85.41 38.70 29.75
N LEU A 235 -84.10 38.86 29.89
CA LEU A 235 -83.39 38.71 31.16
C LEU A 235 -83.01 40.08 31.74
N SER A 236 -83.15 40.24 33.05
CA SER A 236 -82.68 41.41 33.79
C SER A 236 -81.19 41.34 34.05
N GLU A 237 -80.51 42.49 34.08
CA GLU A 237 -79.10 42.60 34.50
C GLU A 237 -78.86 42.16 35.95
N GLN A 238 -79.91 42.18 36.77
CA GLN A 238 -79.89 41.72 38.17
C GLN A 238 -80.14 40.22 38.31
N LEU A 239 -80.45 39.50 37.21
CA LEU A 239 -80.70 38.07 37.25
C LEU A 239 -79.48 37.33 37.75
N MET A 240 -79.64 36.47 38.75
CA MET A 240 -78.53 35.71 39.32
C MET A 240 -78.21 34.52 38.41
N VAL A 241 -77.00 34.49 37.87
CA VAL A 241 -76.50 33.43 36.98
C VAL A 241 -75.22 32.80 37.51
N CYS A 242 -74.97 31.54 37.17
CA CYS A 242 -73.71 30.88 37.44
C CYS A 242 -73.25 30.08 36.20
N LYS A 243 -71.93 29.91 36.09
CA LYS A 243 -71.29 29.10 35.06
C LYS A 243 -70.72 27.83 35.67
N SER A 244 -70.95 26.70 35.04
CA SER A 244 -70.39 25.41 35.43
C SER A 244 -69.64 24.77 34.27
N LEU A 245 -68.51 24.13 34.59
CA LEU A 245 -67.70 23.35 33.65
C LEU A 245 -68.18 21.90 33.53
N SER A 246 -69.08 21.45 34.42
CA SER A 246 -69.57 20.07 34.43
C SER A 246 -71.00 19.95 34.95
N TRP A 247 -71.74 19.00 34.36
CA TRP A 247 -72.97 18.44 34.93
C TRP A 247 -72.59 17.42 36.02
N PRO A 248 -73.31 17.24 37.15
CA PRO A 248 -74.53 17.90 37.64
C PRO A 248 -74.32 18.50 39.05
N ASN A 249 -73.88 19.75 39.22
CA ASN A 249 -74.16 20.42 40.49
C ASN A 249 -74.12 21.95 40.40
N PRO A 250 -75.22 22.62 40.02
CA PRO A 250 -75.28 24.07 40.08
C PRO A 250 -75.37 24.58 41.53
N GLN A 251 -75.69 23.73 42.52
CA GLN A 251 -75.94 24.18 43.89
C GLN A 251 -74.66 24.63 44.62
N THR A 252 -73.50 24.15 44.20
CA THR A 252 -72.20 24.57 44.77
C THR A 252 -71.57 25.74 44.03
N SER A 253 -72.19 26.21 42.95
CA SER A 253 -71.66 27.27 42.11
C SER A 253 -72.05 28.64 42.64
N HIS A 254 -71.12 29.59 42.58
CA HIS A 254 -71.37 30.98 42.99
C HIS A 254 -72.24 31.70 41.97
N PHE A 255 -73.48 32.01 42.34
CA PHE A 255 -74.35 32.85 41.54
C PHE A 255 -73.98 34.32 41.70
N ALA A 256 -73.86 35.05 40.60
CA ALA A 256 -73.66 36.49 40.60
C ALA A 256 -74.62 37.16 39.59
N PRO A 257 -74.91 38.47 39.74
CA PRO A 257 -75.76 39.18 38.79
C PRO A 257 -75.25 39.06 37.35
N LEU A 258 -76.17 38.91 36.40
CA LEU A 258 -75.87 38.74 34.96
C LEU A 258 -74.96 39.84 34.44
N ARG A 259 -75.12 41.08 34.93
CA ARG A 259 -74.25 42.22 34.58
C ARG A 259 -72.75 41.94 34.75
N ASP A 260 -72.37 41.14 35.74
CA ASP A 260 -70.96 40.86 36.06
C ASP A 260 -70.35 39.89 35.02
N TYR A 261 -71.17 39.20 34.24
CA TYR A 261 -70.76 38.27 33.18
C TYR A 261 -71.02 38.76 31.76
N LEU A 262 -71.56 39.97 31.54
CA LEU A 262 -71.94 40.44 30.20
C LEU A 262 -70.75 40.50 29.23
N HIS A 263 -69.57 40.91 29.71
CA HIS A 263 -68.35 40.90 28.90
C HIS A 263 -67.93 39.50 28.46
N GLU A 264 -68.23 38.49 29.27
CA GLU A 264 -67.95 37.10 28.94
C GLU A 264 -69.02 36.53 28.03
N ILE A 265 -70.29 36.93 28.16
CA ILE A 265 -71.41 36.40 27.38
C ILE A 265 -71.50 37.01 25.97
N LEU A 266 -71.12 38.28 25.80
CA LEU A 266 -71.28 39.02 24.54
C LEU A 266 -70.05 39.01 23.62
N ASN A 267 -68.87 38.59 24.10
CA ASN A 267 -67.64 38.43 23.31
C ASN A 267 -67.47 36.99 22.84
#